data_AF-C9JLT6-F1
#
_entry.id   AF-C9JLT6-F1
#
_cell.length_a   1.000
_cell.length_b   1.000
_cell.length_c   1.000
_cell.angle_alpha   90.00
_cell.angle_beta   90.00
_cell.angle_gamma   90.00
#
_symmetry.space_group_name_H-M   'P 1'
#
loop_
_entity.id
_entity.type
_entity.pdbx_description
1 polymer ?
#
loop_
_entity_poly.entity_id
_entity_poly.type
_entity_poly.pdbx_seq_one_letter_code
_entity_poly.pdbx_strand_id
1 'polypeptide(L)'
;MFSYCRRKKKDLDVPEMPSIPNPFPELCCSPFTSVLSADLFPKANSRKKQVIKVYSEDETSRALDVPSDITARDVCQLLILKNHYIDDHSWTLFEHLPHIGVERTIEDHELVIEVLSNWGIEEENKLYFRKNYAKYEFFKNPMYFFPEHMVSFAT
;
A
#
# COMPACT_ATOMS: atom_id res chain seq x y z
N MET A 1 18.23 -28.26 -74.00
CA MET A 1 18.83 -29.07 -72.91
C MET A 1 19.81 -28.17 -72.18
N PHE A 2 19.34 -27.43 -71.17
CA PHE A 2 20.17 -26.50 -70.40
C PHE A 2 20.58 -27.17 -69.09
N SER A 3 21.90 -27.31 -68.86
CA SER A 3 22.48 -27.79 -67.61
C SER A 3 23.13 -26.64 -66.83
N TYR A 4 23.04 -26.78 -65.53
CA TYR A 4 23.21 -25.83 -64.44
C TYR A 4 24.67 -25.38 -64.25
N CYS A 5 24.89 -24.10 -63.87
CA CYS A 5 26.09 -23.72 -63.13
C CYS A 5 25.76 -22.67 -62.06
N ARG A 6 26.03 -23.05 -60.81
CA ARG A 6 25.61 -22.47 -59.54
C ARG A 6 26.55 -21.31 -59.16
N ARG A 7 26.08 -20.05 -59.13
CA ARG A 7 26.86 -18.91 -58.60
C ARG A 7 26.57 -18.67 -57.12
N LYS A 8 27.61 -18.81 -56.30
CA LYS A 8 27.66 -18.46 -54.87
C LYS A 8 27.46 -16.94 -54.68
N LYS A 9 26.64 -16.54 -53.72
CA LYS A 9 26.63 -15.18 -53.16
C LYS A 9 27.14 -15.28 -51.72
N LYS A 10 28.12 -14.45 -51.38
CA LYS A 10 28.83 -14.41 -50.09
C LYS A 10 28.00 -13.59 -49.10
N ASP A 11 27.80 -14.12 -47.90
CA ASP A 11 27.25 -13.40 -46.76
C ASP A 11 28.31 -12.40 -46.23
N LEU A 12 27.87 -11.18 -45.91
CA LEU A 12 28.68 -10.19 -45.20
C LEU A 12 28.66 -10.53 -43.70
N ASP A 13 29.79 -11.00 -43.17
CA ASP A 13 30.02 -11.11 -41.73
C ASP A 13 30.10 -9.70 -41.11
N VAL A 14 29.17 -9.41 -40.19
CA VAL A 14 29.31 -8.32 -39.22
C VAL A 14 30.20 -8.84 -38.09
N PRO A 15 31.33 -8.20 -37.75
CA PRO A 15 32.15 -8.68 -36.65
C PRO A 15 31.41 -8.44 -35.32
N GLU A 16 31.09 -9.54 -34.64
CA GLU A 16 30.53 -9.53 -33.29
C GLU A 16 31.60 -9.01 -32.32
N MET A 17 31.30 -7.92 -31.63
CA MET A 17 32.25 -7.31 -30.69
C MET A 17 32.34 -8.20 -29.43
N PRO A 18 33.53 -8.57 -28.94
CA PRO A 18 33.62 -9.43 -27.77
C PRO A 18 33.04 -8.72 -26.55
N SER A 19 32.12 -9.39 -25.86
CA SER A 19 31.55 -8.90 -24.61
C SER A 19 32.66 -8.71 -23.58
N ILE A 20 32.88 -7.47 -23.15
CA ILE A 20 33.83 -7.15 -22.09
C ILE A 20 33.35 -7.85 -20.80
N PRO A 21 34.20 -8.67 -20.13
CA PRO A 21 33.81 -9.32 -18.89
C PRO A 21 33.51 -8.26 -17.83
N ASN A 22 32.36 -8.38 -17.16
CA ASN A 22 31.98 -7.49 -16.07
C ASN A 22 33.10 -7.48 -14.99
N PRO A 23 33.74 -6.32 -14.72
CA PRO A 23 34.89 -6.23 -13.84
C PRO A 23 34.56 -6.46 -12.36
N PHE A 24 33.27 -6.55 -11.97
CA PHE A 24 32.86 -6.88 -10.60
C PHE A 24 31.74 -7.94 -10.58
N PRO A 25 32.09 -9.23 -10.73
CA PRO A 25 31.11 -10.33 -10.69
C PRO A 25 30.44 -10.49 -9.31
N GLU A 26 31.14 -10.12 -8.22
CA GLU A 26 30.67 -10.33 -6.85
C GLU A 26 29.59 -9.33 -6.39
N LEU A 27 29.41 -8.22 -7.12
CA LEU A 27 28.33 -7.26 -6.86
C LEU A 27 26.96 -7.77 -7.31
N CYS A 28 26.91 -8.84 -8.11
CA CYS A 28 25.67 -9.52 -8.47
C CYS A 28 25.07 -10.37 -7.33
N CYS A 29 25.83 -10.56 -6.24
CA CYS A 29 25.40 -11.31 -5.05
C CYS A 29 25.23 -10.42 -3.81
N SER A 30 24.97 -9.12 -3.98
CA SER A 30 24.58 -8.25 -2.85
C SER A 30 23.06 -8.03 -2.82
N PRO A 31 22.40 -8.18 -1.65
CA PRO A 31 21.01 -7.77 -1.46
C PRO A 31 20.95 -6.24 -1.34
N PHE A 32 21.20 -5.51 -2.43
CA PHE A 32 20.82 -4.11 -2.53
C PHE A 32 19.36 -3.99 -2.96
N THR A 33 18.47 -4.60 -2.19
CA THR A 33 17.12 -4.07 -2.04
C THR A 33 17.14 -3.18 -0.81
N SER A 34 17.13 -1.87 -1.04
CA SER A 34 16.54 -0.87 -0.16
C SER A 34 16.66 -1.15 1.34
N VAL A 35 17.77 -0.72 1.96
CA VAL A 35 17.92 -0.69 3.42
C VAL A 35 17.07 0.45 3.99
N LEU A 36 15.75 0.37 3.84
CA LEU A 36 14.74 1.11 4.60
C LEU A 36 13.44 0.29 4.47
N SER A 37 12.95 -0.25 5.60
CA SER A 37 11.63 -0.90 5.81
C SER A 37 11.58 -2.42 6.02
N ALA A 38 12.69 -3.12 6.31
CA ALA A 38 12.61 -4.53 6.71
C ALA A 38 12.53 -4.75 8.24
N ASP A 39 13.02 -3.82 9.06
CA ASP A 39 13.23 -4.04 10.51
C ASP A 39 12.12 -3.49 11.42
N LEU A 40 10.97 -3.07 10.89
CA LEU A 40 9.85 -2.61 11.73
C LEU A 40 8.90 -3.74 12.19
N PHE A 41 9.12 -4.98 11.75
CA PHE A 41 8.23 -6.11 12.09
C PHE A 41 8.98 -7.31 12.67
N PRO A 42 8.50 -7.91 13.78
CA PRO A 42 9.15 -9.08 14.37
C PRO A 42 9.15 -10.27 13.41
N LYS A 43 10.34 -10.89 13.28
CA LYS A 43 10.69 -12.22 12.74
C LYS A 43 9.52 -13.02 12.14
N ALA A 44 9.62 -13.27 10.84
CA ALA A 44 8.62 -13.96 10.02
C ALA A 44 8.32 -15.38 10.52
N ASN A 45 7.27 -15.52 11.32
CA ASN A 45 6.35 -16.64 11.16
C ASN A 45 5.72 -16.50 9.75
N SER A 46 5.37 -17.59 9.08
CA SER A 46 4.64 -17.53 7.80
C SER A 46 3.23 -16.97 8.04
N ARG A 47 3.13 -15.67 8.26
CA ARG A 47 1.87 -14.98 8.54
C ARG A 47 1.02 -15.03 7.27
N LYS A 48 -0.25 -15.40 7.42
CA LYS A 48 -1.21 -15.38 6.33
C LYS A 48 -1.29 -13.94 5.81
N LYS A 49 -1.00 -13.77 4.53
CA LYS A 49 -1.12 -12.48 3.85
C LYS A 49 -2.44 -12.40 3.09
N GLN A 50 -2.98 -11.21 2.96
CA GLN A 50 -4.19 -10.92 2.22
C GLN A 50 -3.99 -9.67 1.37
N VAL A 51 -4.60 -9.66 0.19
CA VAL A 51 -4.62 -8.47 -0.66
C VAL A 51 -5.85 -7.65 -0.33
N ILE A 52 -5.65 -6.40 0.08
CA ILE A 52 -6.73 -5.43 0.29
C ILE A 52 -6.71 -4.37 -0.81
N LYS A 53 -7.88 -3.81 -1.13
CA LYS A 53 -8.03 -2.72 -2.10
C LYS A 53 -8.45 -1.45 -1.36
N VAL A 54 -7.64 -0.40 -1.47
CA VAL A 54 -7.89 0.89 -0.83
C VAL A 54 -8.10 1.94 -1.91
N TYR A 55 -9.19 2.69 -1.81
CA TYR A 55 -9.61 3.73 -2.73
C TYR A 55 -9.16 5.11 -2.24
N SER A 56 -8.87 5.99 -3.17
CA SER A 56 -8.62 7.41 -2.96
C SER A 56 -9.90 8.21 -3.21
N GLU A 57 -9.89 9.52 -2.92
CA GLU A 57 -11.05 10.41 -3.15
C GLU A 57 -11.42 10.57 -4.63
N ASP A 58 -10.47 10.34 -5.54
CA ASP A 58 -10.65 10.39 -7.00
C ASP A 58 -11.14 9.06 -7.59
N GLU A 59 -11.63 8.14 -6.76
CA GLU A 59 -12.04 6.77 -7.10
C GLU A 59 -10.92 5.88 -7.69
N THR A 60 -9.67 6.36 -7.74
CA THR A 60 -8.54 5.49 -8.02
C THR A 60 -8.32 4.54 -6.85
N SER A 61 -7.64 3.42 -7.09
CA SER A 61 -7.39 2.43 -6.03
C SER A 61 -6.02 1.79 -6.12
N ARG A 62 -5.53 1.33 -4.97
CA ARG A 62 -4.29 0.58 -4.84
C ARG A 62 -4.57 -0.75 -4.15
N ALA A 63 -4.00 -1.81 -4.71
CA ALA A 63 -3.96 -3.12 -4.05
C ALA A 63 -2.71 -3.21 -3.15
N LEU A 64 -2.89 -3.67 -1.92
CA LEU A 64 -1.83 -3.83 -0.93
C LEU A 64 -1.81 -5.28 -0.45
N ASP A 65 -0.65 -5.95 -0.53
CA ASP A 65 -0.41 -7.24 0.12
C ASP A 65 -0.01 -6.99 1.58
N VAL A 66 -0.88 -7.37 2.52
CA VAL A 66 -0.76 -7.03 3.94
C VAL A 66 -0.84 -8.29 4.82
N PRO A 67 -0.14 -8.33 5.97
CA PRO A 67 -0.30 -9.42 6.93
C PRO A 67 -1.66 -9.36 7.62
N SER A 68 -2.10 -10.50 8.19
CA SER A 68 -3.41 -10.63 8.85
C SER A 68 -3.59 -9.73 10.09
N ASP A 69 -2.49 -9.36 10.76
CA ASP A 69 -2.46 -8.55 11.97
C ASP A 69 -2.16 -7.07 11.71
N ILE A 70 -2.39 -6.59 10.47
CA ILE A 70 -2.14 -5.19 10.13
C ILE A 70 -3.17 -4.25 10.75
N THR A 71 -2.69 -3.17 11.38
CA THR A 71 -3.56 -2.13 11.93
C THR A 71 -3.92 -1.08 10.88
N ALA A 72 -4.99 -0.31 11.12
CA ALA A 72 -5.34 0.82 10.27
C ALA A 72 -4.22 1.89 10.22
N ARG A 73 -3.50 2.08 11.34
CA ARG A 73 -2.31 2.96 11.40
C ARG A 73 -1.22 2.49 10.44
N ASP A 74 -0.90 1.20 10.45
CA ASP A 74 0.14 0.63 9.57
C ASP A 74 -0.22 0.81 8.09
N VAL A 75 -1.49 0.59 7.73
CA VAL A 75 -1.98 0.81 6.35
C VAL A 75 -1.87 2.28 5.96
N CYS A 76 -2.24 3.21 6.85
CA CYS A 76 -2.10 4.64 6.58
C CYS A 76 -0.63 5.03 6.37
N GLN A 77 0.28 4.59 7.25
CA GLN A 77 1.72 4.84 7.12
C GLN A 77 2.29 4.29 5.80
N LEU A 78 1.88 3.08 5.42
CA LEU A 78 2.28 2.46 4.15
C LEU A 78 1.82 3.29 2.95
N LEU A 79 0.58 3.80 2.97
CA LEU A 79 0.04 4.63 1.90
C LEU A 79 0.67 6.03 1.86
N ILE A 80 0.94 6.65 3.01
CA ILE A 80 1.68 7.92 3.09
C ILE A 80 3.05 7.75 2.41
N LEU A 81 3.79 6.70 2.78
CA LEU A 81 5.11 6.41 2.21
C LEU A 81 5.04 6.15 0.70
N LYS A 82 4.11 5.31 0.25
CA LYS A 82 3.94 4.95 -1.18
C LYS A 82 3.50 6.12 -2.06
N ASN A 83 2.77 7.08 -1.52
CA ASN A 83 2.30 8.25 -2.28
C ASN A 83 3.19 9.48 -2.08
N HIS A 84 4.29 9.38 -1.32
CA HIS A 84 5.16 10.51 -0.98
C HIS A 84 4.41 11.67 -0.31
N TYR A 85 3.43 11.35 0.54
CA TYR A 85 2.70 12.35 1.31
C TYR A 85 3.46 12.75 2.58
N ILE A 86 3.15 13.94 3.08
CA ILE A 86 3.58 14.40 4.40
C ILE A 86 2.68 13.75 5.43
N ASP A 87 3.28 13.14 6.46
CA ASP A 87 2.56 12.64 7.63
C ASP A 87 2.19 13.81 8.55
N ASP A 88 0.93 14.24 8.46
CA ASP A 88 0.34 15.27 9.32
C ASP A 88 -0.68 14.70 10.32
N HIS A 89 -0.69 13.37 10.50
CA HIS A 89 -1.61 12.61 11.36
C HIS A 89 -3.11 12.77 11.04
N SER A 90 -3.46 13.43 9.93
CA SER A 90 -4.87 13.53 9.47
C SER A 90 -5.25 12.39 8.53
N TRP A 91 -4.28 11.72 7.93
CA TRP A 91 -4.50 10.57 7.06
C TRP A 91 -5.22 9.44 7.79
N THR A 92 -6.33 9.01 7.22
CA THR A 92 -7.29 8.13 7.89
C THR A 92 -7.83 7.10 6.90
N LEU A 93 -8.03 5.88 7.39
CA LEU A 93 -8.73 4.82 6.69
C LEU A 93 -10.22 4.87 7.08
N PHE A 94 -11.09 4.78 6.08
CA PHE A 94 -12.54 4.78 6.26
C PHE A 94 -13.12 3.47 5.77
N GLU A 95 -14.08 2.94 6.54
CA GLU A 95 -15.02 1.93 6.08
C GLU A 95 -16.23 2.66 5.47
N HIS A 96 -16.49 2.43 4.19
CA HIS A 96 -17.60 3.02 3.47
C HIS A 96 -18.63 1.94 3.11
N LEU A 97 -19.87 2.17 3.51
CA LEU A 97 -21.00 1.24 3.40
C LEU A 97 -22.03 1.83 2.41
N PRO A 98 -21.85 1.61 1.09
CA PRO A 98 -22.57 2.37 0.07
C PRO A 98 -24.08 2.13 0.09
N HIS A 99 -24.53 0.90 0.39
CA HIS A 99 -25.96 0.55 0.41
C HIS A 99 -26.78 1.32 1.44
N ILE A 100 -26.17 1.66 2.58
CA ILE A 100 -26.80 2.44 3.64
C ILE A 100 -26.38 3.92 3.63
N GLY A 101 -25.45 4.30 2.75
CA GLY A 101 -25.03 5.69 2.55
C GLY A 101 -24.25 6.29 3.73
N VAL A 102 -23.57 5.46 4.52
CA VAL A 102 -22.76 5.92 5.65
C VAL A 102 -21.32 5.43 5.55
N GLU A 103 -20.47 6.06 6.34
CA GLU A 103 -19.07 5.69 6.49
C GLU A 103 -18.60 6.01 7.90
N ARG A 104 -17.54 5.35 8.35
CA ARG A 104 -16.89 5.65 9.62
C ARG A 104 -15.38 5.63 9.49
N THR A 105 -14.72 6.38 10.37
CA THR A 105 -13.28 6.24 10.58
C THR A 105 -12.98 4.87 11.18
N ILE A 106 -11.96 4.20 10.65
CA ILE A 106 -11.34 3.05 11.29
C ILE A 106 -10.24 3.60 12.21
N GLU A 107 -10.36 3.34 13.50
CA GLU A 107 -9.42 3.83 14.50
C GLU A 107 -8.05 3.16 14.35
N ASP A 108 -7.01 3.87 14.76
CA ASP A 108 -5.61 3.49 14.49
C ASP A 108 -5.24 2.07 14.95
N HIS A 109 -5.89 1.60 16.01
CA HIS A 109 -5.62 0.32 16.66
C HIS A 109 -6.45 -0.84 16.09
N GLU A 110 -7.48 -0.57 15.29
CA GLU A 110 -8.32 -1.61 14.71
C GLU A 110 -7.53 -2.43 13.67
N LEU A 111 -7.74 -3.74 13.68
CA LEU A 111 -7.18 -4.64 12.68
C LEU A 111 -8.02 -4.57 11.41
N VAL A 112 -7.40 -4.17 10.30
CA VAL A 112 -8.13 -3.96 9.03
C VAL A 112 -8.76 -5.26 8.54
N ILE A 113 -8.09 -6.38 8.74
CA ILE A 113 -8.61 -7.70 8.34
C ILE A 113 -9.84 -8.11 9.15
N GLU A 114 -9.92 -7.73 10.43
CA GLU A 114 -11.11 -7.98 11.25
C GLU A 114 -12.29 -7.12 10.79
N VAL A 115 -12.05 -5.84 10.48
CA VAL A 115 -13.06 -4.95 9.89
C VAL A 115 -13.62 -5.55 8.60
N LEU A 116 -12.74 -5.96 7.68
CA LEU A 116 -13.15 -6.58 6.41
C LEU A 116 -13.88 -7.92 6.59
N SER A 117 -13.62 -8.65 7.67
CA SER A 117 -14.29 -9.93 7.93
C SER A 117 -15.78 -9.80 8.25
N ASN A 118 -16.22 -8.60 8.63
CA ASN A 118 -17.61 -8.30 8.91
C ASN A 118 -18.43 -8.00 7.64
N TRP A 119 -17.78 -7.84 6.48
CA TRP A 119 -18.46 -7.46 5.24
C TRP A 119 -19.21 -8.63 4.60
N GLY A 120 -20.48 -8.40 4.26
CA GLY A 120 -21.20 -9.28 3.35
C GLY A 120 -20.63 -9.20 1.94
N ILE A 121 -20.57 -10.33 1.23
CA ILE A 121 -20.02 -10.42 -0.14
C ILE A 121 -20.78 -9.49 -1.12
N GLU A 122 -22.08 -9.30 -0.90
CA GLU A 122 -22.96 -8.50 -1.76
C GLU A 122 -22.99 -7.01 -1.38
N GLU A 123 -22.27 -6.59 -0.33
CA GLU A 123 -22.38 -5.23 0.21
C GLU A 123 -21.54 -4.18 -0.54
N GLU A 124 -20.64 -4.60 -1.43
CA GLU A 124 -19.79 -3.69 -2.23
C GLU A 124 -19.05 -2.63 -1.41
N ASN A 125 -18.82 -2.90 -0.12
CA ASN A 125 -18.15 -2.01 0.82
C ASN A 125 -16.74 -1.65 0.33
N LYS A 126 -16.27 -0.44 0.68
CA LYS A 126 -14.98 0.09 0.22
C LYS A 126 -14.15 0.61 1.39
N LEU A 127 -12.83 0.41 1.29
CA LEU A 127 -11.88 1.11 2.14
C LEU A 127 -11.44 2.39 1.44
N TYR A 128 -11.59 3.54 2.09
CA TYR A 128 -11.08 4.82 1.57
C TYR A 128 -9.90 5.35 2.38
N PHE A 129 -8.93 5.94 1.71
CA PHE A 129 -7.79 6.63 2.32
C PHE A 129 -7.84 8.11 1.98
N ARG A 130 -8.05 8.95 3.00
CA ARG A 130 -8.15 10.41 2.86
C ARG A 130 -7.89 11.13 4.17
N LYS A 131 -7.88 12.47 4.14
CA LYS A 131 -7.65 13.28 5.34
C LYS A 131 -8.92 13.45 6.18
N ASN A 132 -8.78 13.30 7.48
CA ASN A 132 -9.78 13.63 8.50
C ASN A 132 -9.13 14.51 9.58
N TYR A 133 -9.30 15.82 9.47
CA TYR A 133 -8.75 16.76 10.45
C TYR A 133 -9.47 16.73 11.80
N ALA A 134 -10.71 16.23 11.84
CA ALA A 134 -11.54 16.20 13.03
C ALA A 134 -11.25 15.00 13.95
N LYS A 135 -10.58 13.94 13.44
CA LYS A 135 -10.31 12.69 14.17
C LYS A 135 -9.76 12.90 15.59
N TYR A 136 -8.85 13.85 15.74
CA TYR A 136 -8.18 14.15 17.01
C TYR A 136 -8.56 15.51 17.60
N GLU A 137 -9.67 16.10 17.16
CA GLU A 137 -10.05 17.46 17.58
C GLU A 137 -10.29 17.55 19.09
N PHE A 138 -10.95 16.54 19.67
CA PHE A 138 -11.14 16.45 21.12
C PHE A 138 -9.82 16.49 21.90
N PHE A 139 -8.78 15.78 21.42
CA PHE A 139 -7.49 15.75 22.10
C PHE A 139 -6.69 17.05 21.92
N LYS A 140 -6.91 17.77 20.81
CA LYS A 140 -6.27 19.06 20.55
C LYS A 140 -6.90 20.19 21.35
N ASN A 141 -8.23 20.22 21.42
CA ASN A 141 -9.02 21.29 22.03
C ASN A 141 -10.06 20.76 23.03
N PRO A 142 -9.67 20.05 24.11
CA PRO A 142 -10.61 19.38 25.00
C PRO A 142 -11.54 20.33 25.77
N MET A 143 -11.07 21.55 26.07
CA MET A 143 -11.80 22.53 26.90
C MET A 143 -13.12 23.00 26.27
N TYR A 144 -13.20 23.04 24.94
CA TYR A 144 -14.34 23.61 24.22
C TYR A 144 -15.03 22.60 23.31
N PHE A 145 -14.62 21.33 23.37
CA PHE A 145 -15.17 20.29 22.51
C PHE A 145 -16.62 19.95 22.90
N PHE A 146 -16.89 19.85 24.19
CA PHE A 146 -18.22 19.60 24.72
C PHE A 146 -18.84 20.87 25.31
N PRO A 147 -20.07 21.25 24.91
CA PRO A 147 -20.83 22.28 25.60
C PRO A 147 -21.02 21.96 27.09
N GLU A 148 -21.05 22.98 27.95
CA GLU A 148 -21.17 22.80 29.41
C GLU A 148 -22.37 21.93 29.82
N HIS A 149 -23.50 22.07 29.14
CA HIS A 149 -24.72 21.30 29.43
C HIS A 149 -24.66 19.83 28.96
N MET A 150 -23.61 19.41 28.24
CA MET A 150 -23.38 18.03 27.81
C MET A 150 -22.39 17.27 28.71
N VAL A 151 -21.75 17.95 29.67
CA VAL A 151 -20.75 17.33 30.57
C VAL A 151 -21.22 17.42 32.01
N SER A 152 -21.20 16.29 32.71
CA SER A 152 -21.44 16.24 34.16
C SER A 152 -20.15 15.86 34.87
N PHE A 153 -19.80 16.61 35.90
CA PHE A 153 -18.67 16.28 36.76
C PHE A 153 -19.19 15.48 37.96
N ALA A 154 -18.58 14.33 38.22
CA ALA A 154 -18.85 13.60 39.46
C ALA A 154 -18.32 14.45 40.63
N THR A 155 -19.24 14.91 41.48
CA THR A 155 -18.96 15.52 42.78
C THR A 155 -18.60 14.47 43.82
#